data_AF-A0A1V5IPV1-F1
#
_entry.id   AF-A0A1V5IPV1-F1
#
_cell.length_a   1.000
_cell.length_b   1.000
_cell.length_c   1.000
_cell.angle_alpha   90.00
_cell.angle_beta   90.00
_cell.angle_gamma   90.00
#
_symmetry.space_group_name_H-M   'P 1'
#
loop_
_entity.id
_entity.type
_entity.pdbx_description
1 polymer ?
#
loop_
_entity_poly.entity_id
_entity_poly.type
_entity_poly.pdbx_seq_one_letter_code
_entity_poly.pdbx_strand_id
1 'polypeptide(L)'
;MKDTVAIIGSHPRTRGNFDFNRTDADVWVFNEALKSPWCKRADAVFQMHDPVIWRASVNRNDPNHYEWLKNTTVPVYMQEKYEDVKASIKFPLSEIIADLFGDYKPIPYITSSVSYALALAVYKKYKRIEVYGVEMETNTEYGHQRIGVAFWVGIAIGRGIEIDFHSDSILNAPLYGYDGAVRIDKEKYEARIDELKIVADKFKEQYELAKSDIYSTLGKFENDYKAGIAEIDKLIQAMGQKAYNFGMADGAIQANEFYLRKSIQQEAETGNYLIVRQEYEGGSIDAQKNYQFNMIKVYDVAKHMRACVDRLKGCTNRYERRNVSDDLKKILEAYSQATTQVGMASGISLENKQWMGMLDQLGVAAGGQEALKLMNEALMGNVPVELQ
;
A
#
# COMPACT_ATOMS: atom_id res chain seq x y z
N MET A 1 -17.26 -23.04 -31.39
CA MET A 1 -16.42 -22.86 -30.19
C MET A 1 -15.05 -23.40 -30.55
N LYS A 2 -14.03 -22.58 -30.34
CA LYS A 2 -12.63 -22.96 -30.54
C LYS A 2 -12.12 -23.75 -29.34
N ASP A 3 -10.93 -24.34 -29.46
CA ASP A 3 -10.27 -25.00 -28.32
C ASP A 3 -9.66 -23.99 -27.34
N THR A 4 -9.34 -22.78 -27.81
CA THR A 4 -8.75 -21.69 -27.03
C THR A 4 -9.73 -20.53 -26.88
N VAL A 5 -9.73 -19.90 -25.71
CA VAL A 5 -10.36 -18.59 -25.48
C VAL A 5 -9.35 -17.59 -24.95
N ALA A 6 -9.34 -16.38 -25.53
CA ALA A 6 -8.58 -15.24 -25.04
C ALA A 6 -9.50 -14.28 -24.29
N ILE A 7 -9.22 -14.06 -23.02
CA ILE A 7 -9.93 -13.13 -22.14
C ILE A 7 -9.10 -11.84 -22.03
N ILE A 8 -9.59 -10.74 -22.60
CA ILE A 8 -8.81 -9.51 -22.79
C ILE A 8 -9.44 -8.35 -21.99
N GLY A 9 -8.78 -7.97 -20.91
CA GLY A 9 -9.05 -6.80 -20.10
C GLY A 9 -8.55 -5.48 -20.74
N SER A 10 -8.90 -4.35 -20.13
CA SER A 10 -8.61 -3.02 -20.67
C SER A 10 -7.22 -2.47 -20.29
N HIS A 11 -6.47 -3.16 -19.42
CA HIS A 11 -5.20 -2.64 -18.94
C HIS A 11 -4.13 -2.60 -20.06
N PRO A 12 -3.50 -1.44 -20.33
CA PRO A 12 -2.63 -1.25 -21.50
C PRO A 12 -1.34 -2.09 -21.49
N ARG A 13 -0.84 -2.48 -20.31
CA ARG A 13 0.47 -3.16 -20.17
C ARG A 13 0.56 -4.44 -21.01
N THR A 14 -0.43 -5.32 -20.90
CA THR A 14 -0.40 -6.65 -21.53
C THR A 14 -1.53 -6.86 -22.55
N ARG A 15 -2.57 -6.02 -22.59
CA ARG A 15 -3.67 -6.19 -23.57
C ARG A 15 -3.21 -6.13 -25.02
N GLY A 16 -2.10 -5.43 -25.29
CA GLY A 16 -1.51 -5.31 -26.63
C GLY A 16 -0.75 -6.55 -27.09
N ASN A 17 -0.48 -7.51 -26.19
CA ASN A 17 0.28 -8.72 -26.51
C ASN A 17 -0.55 -9.73 -27.33
N PHE A 18 -1.88 -9.62 -27.28
CA PHE A 18 -2.76 -10.47 -28.08
C PHE A 18 -2.86 -9.96 -29.54
N ASP A 19 -2.60 -10.85 -30.50
CA ASP A 19 -2.83 -10.59 -31.92
C ASP A 19 -4.31 -10.81 -32.29
N PHE A 20 -5.03 -9.71 -32.54
CA PHE A 20 -6.44 -9.76 -32.92
C PHE A 20 -6.72 -10.40 -34.30
N ASN A 21 -5.70 -10.64 -35.13
CA ASN A 21 -5.85 -11.34 -36.41
C ASN A 21 -5.93 -12.86 -36.25
N ARG A 22 -5.59 -13.39 -35.07
CA ARG A 22 -5.74 -14.81 -34.75
C ARG A 22 -7.17 -15.29 -34.97
N THR A 23 -7.33 -16.47 -35.57
CA THR A 23 -8.65 -17.10 -35.80
C THR A 23 -8.81 -18.44 -35.08
N ASP A 24 -7.78 -18.85 -34.33
CA ASP A 24 -7.70 -20.08 -33.55
C ASP A 24 -8.31 -19.94 -32.14
N ALA A 25 -8.59 -18.71 -31.68
CA ALA A 25 -9.16 -18.42 -30.38
C ALA A 25 -10.46 -17.60 -30.45
N ASP A 26 -11.42 -17.97 -29.60
CA ASP A 26 -12.58 -17.13 -29.28
C ASP A 26 -12.09 -15.94 -28.42
N VAL A 27 -12.57 -14.71 -28.68
CA VAL A 27 -12.10 -13.48 -28.02
C VAL A 27 -13.19 -12.88 -27.16
N TRP A 28 -12.93 -12.80 -25.85
CA TRP A 28 -13.86 -12.26 -24.87
C TRP A 28 -13.33 -10.96 -24.26
N VAL A 29 -14.20 -9.94 -24.24
CA VAL A 29 -13.85 -8.60 -23.73
C VAL A 29 -14.93 -8.07 -22.78
N PHE A 30 -14.70 -6.91 -22.18
CA PHE A 30 -15.55 -6.38 -21.11
C PHE A 30 -16.14 -5.02 -21.44
N ASN A 31 -17.41 -4.83 -21.10
CA ASN A 31 -18.10 -3.53 -21.13
C ASN A 31 -17.93 -2.78 -22.46
N GLU A 32 -17.34 -1.58 -22.43
CA GLU A 32 -17.12 -0.69 -23.58
C GLU A 32 -15.93 -1.10 -24.47
N ALA A 33 -15.22 -2.19 -24.17
CA ALA A 33 -13.98 -2.57 -24.83
C ALA A 33 -14.10 -2.61 -26.36
N LEU A 34 -15.18 -3.20 -26.91
CA LEU A 34 -15.34 -3.33 -28.37
C LEU A 34 -15.55 -1.99 -29.08
N LYS A 35 -15.96 -0.93 -28.39
CA LYS A 35 -16.00 0.43 -28.95
C LYS A 35 -14.64 1.13 -28.90
N SER A 36 -13.69 0.61 -28.14
CA SER A 36 -12.39 1.22 -27.98
C SER A 36 -11.51 0.95 -29.21
N PRO A 37 -10.67 1.91 -29.64
CA PRO A 37 -9.84 1.75 -30.86
C PRO A 37 -8.89 0.55 -30.85
N TRP A 38 -8.56 0.04 -29.66
CA TRP A 38 -7.64 -1.08 -29.49
C TRP A 38 -8.29 -2.45 -29.71
N CYS A 39 -9.59 -2.59 -29.48
CA CYS A 39 -10.27 -3.86 -29.63
C CYS A 39 -10.76 -4.00 -31.08
N LYS A 40 -10.19 -4.95 -31.83
CA LYS A 40 -10.51 -5.11 -33.26
C LYS A 40 -11.67 -6.05 -33.52
N ARG A 41 -11.87 -7.02 -32.63
CA ARG A 41 -12.97 -7.99 -32.67
C ARG A 41 -13.23 -8.55 -31.28
N ALA A 42 -14.44 -9.05 -31.08
CA ALA A 42 -14.78 -9.90 -29.95
C ALA A 42 -15.89 -10.87 -30.37
N ASP A 43 -15.80 -12.09 -29.87
CA ASP A 43 -16.81 -13.14 -30.04
C ASP A 43 -17.85 -13.11 -28.91
N ALA A 44 -17.50 -12.53 -27.76
CA ALA A 44 -18.46 -12.18 -26.70
C ALA A 44 -17.99 -10.97 -25.87
N VAL A 45 -18.96 -10.26 -25.30
CA VAL A 45 -18.73 -9.14 -24.37
C VAL A 45 -19.38 -9.46 -23.03
N PHE A 46 -18.71 -9.13 -21.93
CA PHE A 46 -19.23 -9.29 -20.57
C PHE A 46 -19.63 -7.93 -20.02
N GLN A 47 -20.91 -7.77 -19.71
CA GLN A 47 -21.48 -6.60 -19.05
C GLN A 47 -22.23 -7.06 -17.80
N MET A 48 -21.49 -7.26 -16.71
CA MET A 48 -22.02 -7.79 -15.44
C MET A 48 -22.44 -6.70 -14.46
N HIS A 49 -22.29 -5.43 -14.82
CA HIS A 49 -22.72 -4.31 -13.99
C HIS A 49 -24.24 -4.27 -13.84
N ASP A 50 -24.69 -3.65 -12.74
CA ASP A 50 -26.10 -3.38 -12.51
C ASP A 50 -26.69 -2.56 -13.69
N PRO A 51 -27.92 -2.86 -14.14
CA PRO A 51 -28.56 -2.12 -15.21
C PRO A 51 -28.64 -0.61 -15.05
N VAL A 52 -28.69 -0.10 -13.82
CA VAL A 52 -28.63 1.34 -13.56
C VAL A 52 -27.34 1.94 -14.12
N ILE A 53 -26.21 1.23 -14.08
CA ILE A 53 -24.90 1.73 -14.53
C ILE A 53 -24.83 1.80 -16.06
N TRP A 54 -25.22 0.74 -16.76
CA TRP A 54 -25.05 0.67 -18.21
C TRP A 54 -26.22 1.24 -19.01
N ARG A 55 -27.40 1.46 -18.42
CA ARG A 55 -28.50 2.23 -19.05
C ARG A 55 -28.39 3.73 -18.84
N ALA A 56 -27.64 4.19 -17.83
CA ALA A 56 -27.56 5.61 -17.53
C ALA A 56 -26.78 6.38 -18.62
N SER A 57 -27.36 7.51 -19.07
CA SER A 57 -26.67 8.46 -19.94
C SER A 57 -25.49 9.16 -19.27
N VAL A 58 -25.41 9.08 -17.94
CA VAL A 58 -24.29 9.58 -17.11
C VAL A 58 -23.24 8.50 -16.82
N ASN A 59 -23.24 7.41 -17.60
CA ASN A 59 -22.19 6.39 -17.50
C ASN A 59 -20.81 7.06 -17.63
N ARG A 60 -19.96 6.82 -16.63
CA ARG A 60 -18.65 7.46 -16.50
C ARG A 60 -17.70 7.12 -17.66
N ASN A 61 -17.79 5.91 -18.21
CA ASN A 61 -16.87 5.42 -19.22
C ASN A 61 -17.31 5.82 -20.63
N ASP A 62 -18.59 5.63 -20.95
CA ASP A 62 -19.17 6.03 -22.25
C ASP A 62 -20.68 6.31 -22.11
N PRO A 63 -21.12 7.58 -22.25
CA PRO A 63 -22.55 7.93 -22.18
C PRO A 63 -23.38 7.27 -23.30
N ASN A 64 -22.74 6.79 -24.37
CA ASN A 64 -23.37 6.11 -25.50
C ASN A 64 -23.19 4.57 -25.44
N HIS A 65 -22.81 4.01 -24.28
CA HIS A 65 -22.66 2.55 -24.15
C HIS A 65 -24.00 1.83 -24.31
N TYR A 66 -25.07 2.37 -23.71
CA TYR A 66 -26.41 1.77 -23.82
C TYR A 66 -26.90 1.71 -25.26
N GLU A 67 -26.69 2.79 -26.03
CA GLU A 67 -27.04 2.82 -27.46
C GLU A 67 -26.31 1.75 -28.25
N TRP A 68 -25.04 1.49 -27.92
CA TRP A 68 -24.30 0.39 -28.54
C TRP A 68 -24.86 -0.98 -28.14
N LEU A 69 -25.18 -1.20 -26.86
CA LEU A 69 -25.78 -2.45 -26.37
C LEU A 69 -27.10 -2.79 -27.09
N LYS A 70 -27.96 -1.79 -27.35
CA LYS A 70 -29.23 -1.99 -28.08
C LYS A 70 -29.05 -2.48 -29.52
N ASN A 71 -27.92 -2.13 -30.14
CA ASN A 71 -27.70 -2.31 -31.58
C ASN A 71 -26.63 -3.36 -31.93
N THR A 72 -25.82 -3.81 -30.96
CA THR A 72 -24.78 -4.82 -31.21
C THR A 72 -25.39 -6.18 -31.58
N THR A 73 -24.70 -6.90 -32.47
CA THR A 73 -25.00 -8.30 -32.79
C THR A 73 -24.05 -9.27 -32.08
N VAL A 74 -22.99 -8.76 -31.47
CA VAL A 74 -22.04 -9.56 -30.70
C VAL A 74 -22.72 -10.02 -29.41
N PRO A 75 -22.69 -11.32 -29.06
CA PRO A 75 -23.24 -11.83 -27.81
C PRO A 75 -22.76 -11.06 -26.59
N VAL A 76 -23.69 -10.68 -25.70
CA VAL A 76 -23.37 -9.93 -24.47
C VAL A 76 -23.84 -10.71 -23.24
N TYR A 77 -22.91 -11.29 -22.47
CA TYR A 77 -23.22 -11.94 -21.21
C TYR A 77 -23.58 -10.90 -20.14
N MET A 78 -24.76 -11.07 -19.55
CA MET A 78 -25.35 -10.17 -18.55
C MET A 78 -26.02 -10.97 -17.42
N GLN A 79 -26.40 -10.30 -16.32
CA GLN A 79 -27.09 -10.96 -15.19
C GLN A 79 -28.42 -11.60 -15.61
N GLU A 80 -29.16 -10.94 -16.51
CA GLU A 80 -30.43 -11.42 -17.05
C GLU A 80 -30.48 -11.26 -18.57
N LYS A 81 -31.45 -11.92 -19.21
CA LYS A 81 -31.81 -11.63 -20.61
C LYS A 81 -32.66 -10.37 -20.62
N TYR A 82 -32.25 -9.37 -21.40
CA TYR A 82 -33.02 -8.13 -21.56
C TYR A 82 -33.56 -7.99 -22.98
N GLU A 83 -34.82 -7.53 -23.10
CA GLU A 83 -35.50 -7.37 -24.39
C GLU A 83 -34.95 -6.19 -25.20
N ASP A 84 -34.56 -5.11 -24.51
CA ASP A 84 -33.96 -3.90 -25.09
C ASP A 84 -32.53 -4.15 -25.61
N VAL A 85 -31.81 -5.10 -25.02
CA VAL A 85 -30.48 -5.55 -25.46
C VAL A 85 -30.63 -6.89 -26.18
N LYS A 86 -30.97 -6.86 -27.48
CA LYS A 86 -31.30 -8.07 -28.26
C LYS A 86 -30.22 -9.15 -28.24
N ALA A 87 -28.94 -8.77 -28.24
CA ALA A 87 -27.80 -9.68 -28.17
C ALA A 87 -27.43 -10.16 -26.75
N SER A 88 -28.17 -9.72 -25.71
CA SER A 88 -27.91 -10.16 -24.33
C SER A 88 -28.11 -11.67 -24.17
N ILE A 89 -27.30 -12.30 -23.34
CA ILE A 89 -27.40 -13.69 -22.94
C ILE A 89 -27.35 -13.72 -21.42
N LYS A 90 -28.35 -14.35 -20.80
CA LYS A 90 -28.33 -14.57 -19.36
C LYS A 90 -27.11 -15.43 -19.02
N PHE A 91 -26.27 -14.92 -18.12
CA PHE A 91 -25.10 -15.64 -17.65
C PHE A 91 -25.55 -16.91 -16.89
N PRO A 92 -25.04 -18.11 -17.24
CA PRO A 92 -25.53 -19.38 -16.69
C PRO A 92 -24.94 -19.66 -15.30
N LEU A 93 -25.17 -18.75 -14.34
CA LEU A 93 -24.55 -18.81 -13.02
C LEU A 93 -24.98 -20.07 -12.25
N SER A 94 -26.27 -20.40 -12.29
CA SER A 94 -26.82 -21.58 -11.63
C SER A 94 -26.20 -22.87 -12.14
N GLU A 95 -26.02 -22.98 -13.45
CA GLU A 95 -25.48 -24.16 -14.12
C GLU A 95 -23.98 -24.31 -13.84
N ILE A 96 -23.24 -23.20 -13.86
CA ILE A 96 -21.82 -23.16 -13.49
C ILE A 96 -21.64 -23.62 -12.04
N ILE A 97 -22.45 -23.10 -11.11
CA ILE A 97 -22.42 -23.50 -9.71
C ILE A 97 -22.69 -25.00 -9.57
N ALA A 98 -23.76 -25.48 -10.21
CA ALA A 98 -24.16 -26.88 -10.12
C ALA A 98 -23.09 -27.82 -10.69
N ASP A 99 -22.48 -27.52 -11.84
CA ASP A 99 -21.43 -28.35 -12.46
C ASP A 99 -20.16 -28.44 -11.61
N LEU A 100 -19.76 -27.32 -10.98
CA LEU A 100 -18.44 -27.22 -10.35
C LEU A 100 -18.46 -27.49 -8.85
N PHE A 101 -19.57 -27.19 -8.18
CA PHE A 101 -19.67 -27.25 -6.72
C PHE A 101 -20.80 -28.16 -6.22
N GLY A 102 -21.74 -28.58 -7.07
CA GLY A 102 -22.89 -29.38 -6.66
C GLY A 102 -23.69 -28.69 -5.55
N ASP A 103 -24.02 -29.43 -4.49
CA ASP A 103 -24.74 -28.91 -3.31
C ASP A 103 -23.83 -28.21 -2.28
N TYR A 104 -22.52 -28.09 -2.55
CA TYR A 104 -21.57 -27.49 -1.62
C TYR A 104 -21.80 -25.97 -1.50
N LYS A 105 -21.86 -25.47 -0.26
CA LYS A 105 -21.92 -24.04 0.09
C LYS A 105 -20.68 -23.71 0.93
N PRO A 106 -19.97 -22.60 0.70
CA PRO A 106 -20.46 -21.33 0.14
C PRO A 106 -20.44 -21.22 -1.40
N ILE A 107 -21.26 -20.28 -1.90
CA ILE A 107 -21.39 -19.85 -3.32
C ILE A 107 -20.00 -19.54 -3.90
N PRO A 108 -19.70 -19.86 -5.17
CA PRO A 108 -18.38 -19.65 -5.74
C PRO A 108 -17.92 -18.20 -5.65
N TYR A 109 -16.62 -18.05 -5.45
CA TYR A 109 -15.97 -16.78 -5.26
C TYR A 109 -15.75 -16.06 -6.60
N ILE A 110 -16.83 -15.51 -7.17
CA ILE A 110 -16.81 -14.67 -8.37
C ILE A 110 -16.87 -13.21 -7.94
N THR A 111 -15.79 -12.47 -8.13
CA THR A 111 -15.63 -11.10 -7.58
C THR A 111 -15.49 -10.02 -8.65
N SER A 112 -15.45 -10.38 -9.93
CA SER A 112 -15.31 -9.45 -11.06
C SER A 112 -15.86 -10.04 -12.37
N SER A 113 -16.10 -9.19 -13.38
CA SER A 113 -16.42 -9.66 -14.74
C SER A 113 -15.37 -10.61 -15.31
N VAL A 114 -14.08 -10.43 -14.95
CA VAL A 114 -13.01 -11.34 -15.37
C VAL A 114 -13.19 -12.72 -14.75
N SER A 115 -13.52 -12.81 -13.46
CA SER A 115 -13.85 -14.11 -12.84
C SER A 115 -15.11 -14.74 -13.43
N TYR A 116 -16.10 -13.95 -13.87
CA TYR A 116 -17.26 -14.47 -14.63
C TYR A 116 -16.83 -15.07 -15.97
N ALA A 117 -15.92 -14.42 -16.69
CA ALA A 117 -15.39 -14.93 -17.95
C ALA A 117 -14.59 -16.22 -17.73
N LEU A 118 -13.70 -16.27 -16.74
CA LEU A 118 -12.97 -17.50 -16.39
C LEU A 118 -13.92 -18.64 -16.02
N ALA A 119 -14.92 -18.37 -15.17
CA ALA A 119 -15.93 -19.37 -14.79
C ALA A 119 -16.68 -19.95 -15.99
N LEU A 120 -17.08 -19.07 -16.93
CA LEU A 120 -17.75 -19.51 -18.15
C LEU A 120 -16.82 -20.31 -19.05
N ALA A 121 -15.54 -19.95 -19.15
CA ALA A 121 -14.56 -20.68 -19.95
C ALA A 121 -14.35 -22.10 -19.40
N VAL A 122 -14.24 -22.24 -18.08
CA VAL A 122 -14.17 -23.53 -17.40
C VAL A 122 -15.42 -24.37 -17.68
N TYR A 123 -16.61 -23.79 -17.51
CA TYR A 123 -17.88 -24.48 -17.75
C TYR A 123 -18.07 -24.89 -19.22
N LYS A 124 -17.58 -24.07 -20.15
CA LYS A 124 -17.55 -24.39 -21.59
C LYS A 124 -16.46 -25.40 -21.96
N LYS A 125 -15.59 -25.80 -21.03
CA LYS A 125 -14.54 -26.81 -21.23
C LYS A 125 -13.58 -26.46 -22.35
N TYR A 126 -13.16 -25.19 -22.44
CA TYR A 126 -12.03 -24.83 -23.30
C TYR A 126 -10.78 -25.62 -22.89
N LYS A 127 -9.91 -25.92 -23.85
CA LYS A 127 -8.65 -26.63 -23.60
C LYS A 127 -7.55 -25.68 -23.13
N ARG A 128 -7.60 -24.43 -23.60
CA ARG A 128 -6.67 -23.35 -23.22
C ARG A 128 -7.43 -22.05 -22.95
N ILE A 129 -7.02 -21.35 -21.91
CA ILE A 129 -7.46 -19.99 -21.60
C ILE A 129 -6.24 -19.08 -21.57
N GLU A 130 -6.26 -18.05 -22.40
CA GLU A 130 -5.26 -17.00 -22.40
C GLU A 130 -5.84 -15.75 -21.75
N VAL A 131 -5.08 -15.07 -20.89
CA VAL A 131 -5.55 -13.87 -20.18
C VAL A 131 -4.60 -12.71 -20.44
N TYR A 132 -5.13 -11.58 -20.88
CA TYR A 132 -4.37 -10.37 -21.20
C TYR A 132 -5.03 -9.14 -20.60
N GLY A 133 -4.26 -8.12 -20.21
CA GLY A 133 -4.81 -6.83 -19.78
C GLY A 133 -5.52 -6.86 -18.42
N VAL A 134 -5.16 -7.81 -17.55
CA VAL A 134 -5.75 -8.03 -16.22
C VAL A 134 -4.68 -7.88 -15.12
N GLU A 135 -4.15 -6.67 -14.95
CA GLU A 135 -3.10 -6.41 -13.93
C GLU A 135 -3.68 -6.15 -12.53
N MET A 136 -4.87 -5.56 -12.44
CA MET A 136 -5.59 -5.35 -11.17
C MET A 136 -4.79 -4.59 -10.08
N GLU A 137 -3.90 -3.64 -10.42
CA GLU A 137 -2.82 -3.15 -9.54
C GLU A 137 -3.20 -2.32 -8.29
N THR A 138 -4.40 -1.74 -8.21
CA THR A 138 -4.75 -0.89 -7.05
C THR A 138 -5.26 -1.70 -5.85
N ASN A 139 -4.79 -1.38 -4.63
CA ASN A 139 -5.09 -2.15 -3.41
C ASN A 139 -6.47 -1.89 -2.80
N THR A 140 -7.27 -0.97 -3.35
CA THR A 140 -8.61 -0.62 -2.83
C THR A 140 -9.68 -1.54 -3.41
N GLU A 141 -10.03 -1.33 -4.67
CA GLU A 141 -11.12 -2.03 -5.35
C GLU A 141 -10.69 -3.42 -5.84
N TYR A 142 -9.43 -3.61 -6.22
CA TYR A 142 -8.97 -4.85 -6.84
C TYR A 142 -8.46 -5.91 -5.87
N GLY A 143 -8.26 -5.61 -4.58
CA GLY A 143 -7.77 -6.60 -3.60
C GLY A 143 -8.64 -7.87 -3.56
N HIS A 144 -9.96 -7.71 -3.44
CA HIS A 144 -10.91 -8.82 -3.49
C HIS A 144 -11.12 -9.38 -4.90
N GLN A 145 -10.96 -8.57 -5.94
CA GLN A 145 -11.11 -9.02 -7.34
C GLN A 145 -9.99 -9.97 -7.76
N ARG A 146 -8.74 -9.70 -7.35
CA ARG A 146 -7.58 -10.56 -7.63
C ARG A 146 -7.76 -11.96 -7.06
N ILE A 147 -8.30 -12.07 -5.85
CA ILE A 147 -8.54 -13.37 -5.21
C ILE A 147 -9.53 -14.21 -6.04
N GLY A 148 -10.57 -13.59 -6.61
CA GLY A 148 -11.51 -14.30 -7.50
C GLY A 148 -10.88 -14.75 -8.81
N VAL A 149 -10.03 -13.92 -9.41
CA VAL A 149 -9.29 -14.33 -10.61
C VAL A 149 -8.36 -15.50 -10.30
N ALA A 150 -7.56 -15.41 -9.23
CA ALA A 150 -6.66 -16.49 -8.82
C ALA A 150 -7.41 -17.79 -8.49
N PHE A 151 -8.56 -17.69 -7.81
CA PHE A 151 -9.43 -18.82 -7.51
C PHE A 151 -9.88 -19.54 -8.80
N TRP A 152 -10.38 -18.80 -9.77
CA TRP A 152 -10.88 -19.38 -11.03
C TRP A 152 -9.78 -19.89 -11.96
N VAL A 153 -8.59 -19.27 -11.93
CA VAL A 153 -7.39 -19.84 -12.56
C VAL A 153 -7.04 -21.20 -11.94
N GLY A 154 -7.06 -21.30 -10.60
CA GLY A 154 -6.82 -22.56 -9.90
C GLY A 154 -7.84 -23.65 -10.26
N ILE A 155 -9.13 -23.30 -10.35
CA ILE A 155 -10.18 -24.24 -10.78
C ILE A 155 -9.96 -24.70 -12.23
N ALA A 156 -9.58 -23.79 -13.13
CA ALA A 156 -9.31 -24.12 -14.52
C ALA A 156 -8.14 -25.12 -14.66
N ILE A 157 -7.02 -24.85 -13.97
CA ILE A 157 -5.87 -25.75 -13.89
C ILE A 157 -6.30 -27.11 -13.33
N GLY A 158 -7.07 -27.12 -12.23
CA GLY A 158 -7.59 -28.35 -11.62
C GLY A 158 -8.53 -29.16 -12.52
N ARG A 159 -9.15 -28.54 -13.52
CA ARG A 159 -9.96 -29.20 -14.56
C ARG A 159 -9.14 -29.60 -15.80
N GLY A 160 -7.81 -29.46 -15.76
CA GLY A 160 -6.90 -29.82 -16.85
C GLY A 160 -6.88 -28.82 -18.01
N ILE A 161 -7.30 -27.58 -17.77
CA ILE A 161 -7.28 -26.51 -18.77
C ILE A 161 -5.92 -25.81 -18.71
N GLU A 162 -5.27 -25.65 -19.86
CA GLU A 162 -4.03 -24.89 -19.97
C GLU A 162 -4.31 -23.40 -19.73
N ILE A 163 -3.55 -22.78 -18.83
CA ILE A 163 -3.62 -21.35 -18.55
C ILE A 163 -2.35 -20.65 -19.05
N ASP A 164 -2.54 -19.66 -19.92
CA ASP A 164 -1.50 -18.74 -20.37
C ASP A 164 -1.83 -17.33 -19.87
N PHE A 165 -1.29 -16.96 -18.72
CA PHE A 165 -1.67 -15.74 -18.01
C PHE A 165 -0.63 -14.63 -18.21
N HIS A 166 -0.97 -13.59 -18.97
CA HIS A 166 -0.09 -12.45 -19.25
C HIS A 166 -0.35 -11.32 -18.26
N SER A 167 0.39 -11.32 -17.15
CA SER A 167 0.42 -10.23 -16.16
C SER A 167 1.68 -10.30 -15.30
N ASP A 168 2.20 -9.13 -14.93
CA ASP A 168 3.38 -9.03 -14.05
C ASP A 168 2.98 -8.81 -12.58
N SER A 169 1.68 -8.63 -12.29
CA SER A 169 1.18 -8.18 -10.98
C SER A 169 0.27 -9.18 -10.27
N ILE A 170 -0.30 -10.17 -10.97
CA ILE A 170 -1.12 -11.24 -10.39
C ILE A 170 -0.48 -12.60 -10.65
N LEU A 171 -0.54 -13.50 -9.67
CA LEU A 171 0.12 -14.81 -9.70
C LEU A 171 1.66 -14.75 -9.87
N ASN A 172 2.24 -13.56 -9.71
CA ASN A 172 3.67 -13.32 -9.70
C ASN A 172 4.10 -13.01 -8.26
N ALA A 173 4.60 -14.01 -7.55
CA ALA A 173 5.08 -13.87 -6.17
C ALA A 173 6.30 -14.76 -5.95
N PRO A 174 7.25 -14.36 -5.09
CA PRO A 174 8.34 -15.25 -4.69
C PRO A 174 7.82 -16.51 -4.01
N LEU A 175 8.46 -17.65 -4.28
CA LEU A 175 8.16 -18.93 -3.66
C LEU A 175 8.54 -18.89 -2.18
N TYR A 176 7.52 -18.93 -1.32
CA TYR A 176 7.69 -18.84 0.12
C TYR A 176 8.61 -19.96 0.65
N GLY A 177 9.73 -19.56 1.25
CA GLY A 177 10.73 -20.48 1.82
C GLY A 177 11.80 -20.97 0.84
N TYR A 178 11.73 -20.59 -0.44
CA TYR A 178 12.67 -21.04 -1.47
C TYR A 178 13.32 -19.86 -2.21
N ASP A 179 12.54 -18.86 -2.62
CA ASP A 179 13.11 -17.61 -3.09
C ASP A 179 13.73 -16.90 -1.88
N GLY A 180 15.01 -16.55 -1.99
CA GLY A 180 15.75 -15.87 -0.92
C GLY A 180 14.97 -14.66 -0.41
N ALA A 181 14.84 -14.55 0.91
CA ALA A 181 14.10 -13.44 1.50
C ALA A 181 14.77 -12.12 1.10
N VAL A 182 13.95 -11.23 0.54
CA VAL A 182 14.40 -9.88 0.24
C VAL A 182 14.78 -9.18 1.54
N ARG A 183 15.99 -8.65 1.58
CA ARG A 183 16.55 -7.95 2.74
C ARG A 183 16.99 -6.54 2.37
N ILE A 184 17.05 -5.66 3.34
CA ILE A 184 17.82 -4.42 3.22
C ILE A 184 19.21 -4.65 3.79
N ASP A 185 20.21 -4.23 3.03
CA ASP A 185 21.61 -4.35 3.39
C ASP A 185 21.92 -3.46 4.61
N LYS A 186 22.72 -3.99 5.55
CA LYS A 186 23.01 -3.34 6.83
C LYS A 186 23.72 -2.00 6.66
N GLU A 187 24.51 -1.88 5.59
CA GLU A 187 25.20 -0.66 5.18
C GLU A 187 24.21 0.49 4.88
N LYS A 188 22.96 0.18 4.52
CA LYS A 188 21.92 1.20 4.34
C LYS A 188 21.47 1.80 5.67
N TYR A 189 21.44 1.01 6.76
CA TYR A 189 21.20 1.57 8.09
C TYR A 189 22.36 2.44 8.55
N GLU A 190 23.59 2.00 8.32
CA GLU A 190 24.80 2.77 8.65
C GLU A 190 24.82 4.12 7.96
N ALA A 191 24.67 4.14 6.63
CA ALA A 191 24.61 5.37 5.85
C ALA A 191 23.49 6.30 6.33
N ARG A 192 22.30 5.73 6.61
CA ARG A 192 21.14 6.49 7.09
C ARG A 192 21.36 7.09 8.48
N ILE A 193 22.04 6.38 9.38
CA ILE A 193 22.42 6.90 10.70
C ILE A 193 23.35 8.11 10.55
N ASP A 194 24.35 8.02 9.68
CA ASP A 194 25.32 9.10 9.47
C ASP A 194 24.65 10.35 8.88
N GLU A 195 23.75 10.19 7.91
CA GLU A 195 22.91 11.28 7.39
C GLU A 195 22.08 11.94 8.50
N LEU A 196 21.40 11.13 9.30
CA LEU A 196 20.49 11.62 10.33
C LEU A 196 21.23 12.29 11.49
N LYS A 197 22.46 11.86 11.83
CA LYS A 197 23.29 12.52 12.85
C LYS A 197 23.57 13.98 12.50
N ILE A 198 23.92 14.26 11.24
CA ILE A 198 24.14 15.63 10.75
C ILE A 198 22.86 16.47 10.93
N VAL A 199 21.70 15.88 10.60
CA VAL A 199 20.39 16.55 10.75
C VAL A 199 20.04 16.77 12.23
N ALA A 200 20.27 15.77 13.07
CA ALA A 200 19.99 15.82 14.50
C ALA A 200 20.83 16.89 15.20
N ASP A 201 22.13 16.99 14.89
CA ASP A 201 23.03 18.01 15.44
C ASP A 201 22.54 19.42 15.11
N LYS A 202 22.15 19.66 13.85
CA LYS A 202 21.57 20.94 13.43
C LYS A 202 20.26 21.25 14.15
N PHE A 203 19.36 20.28 14.29
CA PHE A 203 18.10 20.51 14.99
C PHE A 203 18.29 20.72 16.49
N LYS A 204 19.27 20.03 17.10
CA LYS A 204 19.65 20.23 18.49
C LYS A 204 20.17 21.64 18.71
N GLU A 205 21.08 22.13 17.88
CA GLU A 205 21.58 23.50 17.95
C GLU A 205 20.42 24.52 17.84
N GLN A 206 19.52 24.34 16.87
CA GLN A 206 18.36 25.22 16.71
C GLN A 206 17.43 25.23 17.92
N TYR A 207 17.21 24.05 18.53
CA TYR A 207 16.42 23.88 19.75
C TYR A 207 17.08 24.61 20.93
N GLU A 208 18.37 24.40 21.17
CA GLU A 208 19.10 25.04 22.27
C GLU A 208 19.14 26.56 22.13
N LEU A 209 19.31 27.07 20.90
CA LEU A 209 19.21 28.51 20.61
C LEU A 209 17.82 29.05 20.95
N ALA A 210 16.74 28.38 20.55
CA ALA A 210 15.38 28.83 20.86
C ALA A 210 15.08 28.82 22.37
N LYS A 211 15.62 27.83 23.09
CA LYS A 211 15.52 27.78 24.55
C LYS A 211 16.30 28.93 25.20
N SER A 212 17.50 29.23 24.71
CA SER A 212 18.32 30.37 25.17
C SER A 212 17.62 31.72 24.92
N ASP A 213 16.94 31.89 23.78
CA ASP A 213 16.18 33.12 23.47
C ASP A 213 15.05 33.37 24.48
N ILE A 214 14.35 32.31 24.91
CA ILE A 214 13.35 32.39 25.97
C ILE A 214 14.01 32.84 27.28
N TYR A 215 15.13 32.22 27.66
CA TYR A 215 15.81 32.53 28.92
C TYR A 215 16.33 33.98 28.94
N SER A 216 16.86 34.46 27.81
CA SER A 216 17.26 35.86 27.63
C SER A 216 16.07 36.82 27.78
N THR A 217 14.93 36.46 27.20
CA THR A 217 13.68 37.24 27.30
C THR A 217 13.18 37.32 28.74
N LEU A 218 13.20 36.19 29.48
CA LEU A 218 12.87 36.17 30.90
C LEU A 218 13.82 37.05 31.72
N GLY A 219 15.13 36.96 31.49
CA GLY A 219 16.11 37.81 32.18
C GLY A 219 15.93 39.31 31.92
N LYS A 220 15.51 39.70 30.71
CA LYS A 220 15.13 41.09 30.39
C LYS A 220 13.86 41.50 31.16
N PHE A 221 12.83 40.65 31.13
CA PHE A 221 11.57 40.90 31.82
C PHE A 221 11.71 41.00 33.34
N GLU A 222 12.58 40.18 33.94
CA GLU A 222 12.92 40.24 35.37
C GLU A 222 13.39 41.66 35.75
N ASN A 223 14.15 42.34 34.89
CA ASN A 223 14.68 43.69 35.13
C ASN A 223 13.72 44.82 34.70
N ASP A 224 12.98 44.64 33.60
CA ASP A 224 12.00 45.60 33.08
C ASP A 224 10.68 44.88 32.74
N TYR A 225 9.60 45.21 33.48
CA TYR A 225 8.30 44.57 33.33
C TYR A 225 7.60 44.86 31.98
N LYS A 226 8.15 45.73 31.14
CA LYS A 226 7.66 45.97 29.77
C LYS A 226 8.47 45.23 28.70
N ALA A 227 9.61 44.64 29.05
CA ALA A 227 10.54 44.09 28.08
C ALA A 227 10.18 42.65 27.66
N GLY A 228 9.87 42.46 26.38
CA GLY A 228 9.91 41.16 25.68
C GLY A 228 8.80 40.15 26.00
N ILE A 229 8.03 40.35 27.08
CA ILE A 229 7.01 39.37 27.54
C ILE A 229 5.85 39.16 26.56
N ALA A 230 5.57 40.12 25.67
CA ALA A 230 4.50 40.00 24.67
C ALA A 230 4.75 38.87 23.65
N GLU A 231 6.01 38.54 23.38
CA GLU A 231 6.40 37.55 22.37
C GLU A 231 6.70 36.16 22.97
N ILE A 232 6.57 35.99 24.29
CA ILE A 232 6.97 34.78 25.01
C ILE A 232 6.24 33.53 24.50
N ASP A 233 4.95 33.64 24.17
CA ASP A 233 4.15 32.53 23.66
C ASP A 233 4.69 32.03 22.30
N LYS A 234 5.09 32.95 21.42
CA LYS A 234 5.64 32.61 20.11
C LYS A 234 7.00 31.92 20.24
N LEU A 235 7.85 32.40 21.16
CA LEU A 235 9.15 31.79 21.43
C LEU A 235 8.99 30.36 21.98
N ILE A 236 8.04 30.15 22.91
CA ILE A 236 7.73 28.83 23.47
C ILE A 236 7.24 27.87 22.38
N GLN A 237 6.32 28.32 21.51
CA GLN A 237 5.84 27.51 20.38
C GLN A 237 6.99 27.15 19.43
N ALA A 238 7.86 28.10 19.09
CA ALA A 238 9.02 27.86 18.23
C ALA A 238 10.01 26.87 18.85
N MET A 239 10.29 27.00 20.15
CA MET A 239 11.14 26.04 20.89
C MET A 239 10.51 24.64 20.90
N GLY A 240 9.19 24.53 21.14
CA GLY A 240 8.47 23.26 21.08
C GLY A 240 8.59 22.57 19.73
N GLN A 241 8.38 23.30 18.63
CA GLN A 241 8.53 22.75 17.27
C GLN A 241 9.97 22.28 17.01
N LYS A 242 10.98 23.03 17.45
CA LYS A 242 12.39 22.66 17.28
C LYS A 242 12.77 21.44 18.13
N ALA A 243 12.28 21.34 19.36
CA ALA A 243 12.44 20.17 20.21
C ALA A 243 11.80 18.92 19.57
N TYR A 244 10.60 19.06 18.99
CA TYR A 244 9.96 17.99 18.24
C TYR A 244 10.80 17.55 17.04
N ASN A 245 11.32 18.49 16.24
CA ASN A 245 12.14 18.18 15.07
C ASN A 245 13.44 17.45 15.46
N PHE A 246 14.11 17.90 16.53
CA PHE A 246 15.27 17.21 17.08
C PHE A 246 14.91 15.78 17.51
N GLY A 247 13.84 15.63 18.30
CA GLY A 247 13.35 14.32 18.70
C GLY A 247 13.05 13.41 17.50
N MET A 248 12.44 13.93 16.44
CA MET A 248 12.15 13.17 15.23
C MET A 248 13.40 12.62 14.55
N ALA A 249 14.47 13.43 14.44
CA ALA A 249 15.75 12.95 13.90
C ALA A 249 16.38 11.89 14.82
N ASP A 250 16.39 12.14 16.14
CA ASP A 250 16.94 11.20 17.13
C ASP A 250 16.19 9.86 17.14
N GLY A 251 14.86 9.87 17.08
CA GLY A 251 14.05 8.66 16.98
C GLY A 251 14.33 7.86 15.71
N ALA A 252 14.53 8.53 14.57
CA ALA A 252 14.91 7.87 13.32
C ALA A 252 16.31 7.22 13.42
N ILE A 253 17.28 7.87 14.09
CA ILE A 253 18.60 7.27 14.38
C ILE A 253 18.44 6.00 15.22
N GLN A 254 17.69 6.07 16.32
CA GLN A 254 17.49 4.94 17.23
C GLN A 254 16.84 3.73 16.53
N ALA A 255 15.89 3.97 15.62
CA ALA A 255 15.28 2.92 14.82
C ALA A 255 16.33 2.22 13.94
N ASN A 256 17.16 2.99 13.22
CA ASN A 256 18.21 2.43 12.38
C ASN A 256 19.28 1.68 13.18
N GLU A 257 19.72 2.24 14.32
CA GLU A 257 20.68 1.56 15.20
C GLU A 257 20.14 0.23 15.73
N PHE A 258 18.85 0.17 16.06
CA PHE A 258 18.21 -1.07 16.47
C PHE A 258 18.32 -2.15 15.37
N TYR A 259 17.96 -1.81 14.13
CA TYR A 259 18.02 -2.77 13.02
C TYR A 259 19.46 -3.14 12.63
N LEU A 260 20.39 -2.20 12.68
CA LEU A 260 21.81 -2.46 12.45
C LEU A 260 22.37 -3.44 13.50
N ARG A 261 22.16 -3.15 14.80
CA ARG A 261 22.61 -4.04 15.88
C ARG A 261 22.02 -5.44 15.73
N LYS A 262 20.74 -5.53 15.42
CA LYS A 262 20.06 -6.81 15.22
C LYS A 262 20.61 -7.57 14.02
N SER A 263 20.88 -6.88 12.91
CA SER A 263 21.46 -7.47 11.70
C SER A 263 22.85 -8.05 11.99
N ILE A 264 23.71 -7.29 12.66
CA ILE A 264 25.05 -7.74 13.08
C ILE A 264 24.95 -8.97 14.00
N GLN A 265 24.03 -8.95 14.96
CA GLN A 265 23.84 -10.07 15.88
C GLN A 265 23.37 -11.34 15.16
N GLN A 266 22.34 -11.25 14.31
CA GLN A 266 21.85 -12.39 13.54
C GLN A 266 22.93 -12.97 12.63
N GLU A 267 23.72 -12.11 11.98
CA GLU A 267 24.82 -12.53 11.11
C GLU A 267 25.90 -13.28 11.88
N ALA A 268 26.26 -12.78 13.08
CA ALA A 268 27.22 -13.45 13.94
C ALA A 268 26.71 -14.82 14.45
N GLU A 269 25.41 -14.95 14.71
CA GLU A 269 24.81 -16.17 15.26
C GLU A 269 24.49 -17.23 14.20
N THR A 270 24.15 -16.83 12.98
CA THR A 270 23.59 -17.74 11.95
C THR A 270 24.36 -17.72 10.63
N GLY A 271 25.36 -16.85 10.49
CA GLY A 271 26.08 -16.61 9.23
C GLY A 271 25.29 -15.79 8.21
N ASN A 272 24.07 -15.36 8.55
CA ASN A 272 23.21 -14.51 7.73
C ASN A 272 22.28 -13.66 8.61
N TYR A 273 21.56 -12.71 8.05
CA TYR A 273 20.57 -11.92 8.79
C TYR A 273 19.37 -11.59 7.93
N LEU A 274 18.25 -11.36 8.61
CA LEU A 274 17.00 -10.97 7.98
C LEU A 274 16.14 -10.20 8.97
N ILE A 275 15.82 -8.96 8.61
CA ILE A 275 14.78 -8.19 9.27
C ILE A 275 13.51 -8.31 8.43
N VAL A 276 12.53 -9.03 8.96
CA VAL A 276 11.27 -9.28 8.25
C VAL A 276 10.38 -8.04 8.29
N ARG A 277 9.55 -7.85 7.25
CA ARG A 277 8.66 -6.68 7.10
C ARG A 277 7.82 -6.39 8.35
N GLN A 278 7.31 -7.45 8.99
CA GLN A 278 6.46 -7.39 10.17
C GLN A 278 7.16 -6.71 11.36
N GLU A 279 8.49 -6.75 11.43
CA GLU A 279 9.23 -6.06 12.49
C GLU A 279 9.18 -4.55 12.33
N TYR A 280 9.27 -4.03 11.11
CA TYR A 280 9.10 -2.60 10.89
C TYR A 280 7.66 -2.18 11.14
N GLU A 281 6.70 -3.01 10.74
CA GLU A 281 5.29 -2.76 10.99
C GLU A 281 4.99 -2.67 12.49
N GLY A 282 5.46 -3.67 13.26
CA GLY A 282 5.38 -3.66 14.72
C GLY A 282 6.06 -2.43 15.32
N GLY A 283 7.28 -2.12 14.88
CA GLY A 283 8.02 -0.93 15.31
C GLY A 283 7.27 0.38 15.06
N SER A 284 6.62 0.52 13.90
CA SER A 284 5.78 1.69 13.60
C SER A 284 4.52 1.75 14.47
N ILE A 285 3.85 0.62 14.70
CA ILE A 285 2.64 0.55 15.53
C ILE A 285 2.96 0.93 16.98
N ASP A 286 4.03 0.37 17.54
CA ASP A 286 4.42 0.65 18.92
C ASP A 286 4.90 2.10 19.09
N ALA A 287 5.60 2.64 18.09
CA ALA A 287 5.95 4.05 18.05
C ALA A 287 4.69 4.97 18.02
N GLN A 288 3.62 4.60 17.31
CA GLN A 288 2.36 5.36 17.32
C GLN A 288 1.67 5.33 18.69
N LYS A 289 1.70 4.19 19.41
CA LYS A 289 1.19 4.12 20.78
C LYS A 289 2.01 5.03 21.71
N ASN A 290 3.34 5.01 21.58
CA ASN A 290 4.24 5.88 22.34
C ASN A 290 4.02 7.36 22.03
N TYR A 291 3.72 7.71 20.78
CA TYR A 291 3.35 9.07 20.38
C TYR A 291 2.11 9.53 21.15
N GLN A 292 1.03 8.73 21.13
CA GLN A 292 -0.22 9.07 21.81
C GLN A 292 -0.01 9.24 23.33
N PHE A 293 0.73 8.31 23.94
CA PHE A 293 1.03 8.37 25.36
C PHE A 293 1.82 9.63 25.76
N ASN A 294 2.87 9.97 24.99
CA ASN A 294 3.67 11.16 25.29
C ASN A 294 2.93 12.46 24.95
N MET A 295 2.01 12.45 23.98
CA MET A 295 1.21 13.63 23.65
C MET A 295 0.30 14.06 24.81
N ILE A 296 -0.25 13.11 25.57
CA ILE A 296 -1.03 13.40 26.78
C ILE A 296 -0.18 14.20 27.79
N LYS A 297 1.09 13.80 27.98
CA LYS A 297 2.03 14.51 28.86
C LYS A 297 2.32 15.92 28.34
N VAL A 298 2.53 16.08 27.04
CA VAL A 298 2.73 17.40 26.41
C VAL A 298 1.53 18.32 26.70
N TYR A 299 0.31 17.82 26.55
CA TYR A 299 -0.90 18.61 26.84
C TYR A 299 -1.00 19.02 28.31
N ASP A 300 -0.72 18.10 29.23
CA ASP A 300 -0.76 18.39 30.67
C ASP A 300 0.30 19.44 31.07
N VAL A 301 1.55 19.29 30.60
CA VAL A 301 2.60 20.26 30.86
C VAL A 301 2.30 21.61 30.21
N ALA A 302 1.75 21.62 28.98
CA ALA A 302 1.37 22.86 28.29
C ALA A 302 0.28 23.65 29.03
N LYS A 303 -0.65 22.97 29.72
CA LYS A 303 -1.65 23.61 30.57
C LYS A 303 -1.00 24.36 31.74
N HIS A 304 -0.08 23.70 32.45
CA HIS A 304 0.68 24.33 33.53
C HIS A 304 1.56 25.48 33.03
N MET A 305 2.17 25.31 31.86
CA MET A 305 2.99 26.34 31.22
C MET A 305 2.16 27.58 30.89
N ARG A 306 0.96 27.43 30.33
CA ARG A 306 0.05 28.55 30.04
C ARG A 306 -0.33 29.31 31.31
N ALA A 307 -0.74 28.60 32.36
CA ALA A 307 -1.08 29.23 33.63
C ALA A 307 0.10 30.01 34.24
N CYS A 308 1.32 29.48 34.08
CA CYS A 308 2.55 30.15 34.51
C CYS A 308 2.83 31.42 33.69
N VAL A 309 2.69 31.36 32.36
CA VAL A 309 2.86 32.52 31.47
C VAL A 309 1.81 33.60 31.76
N ASP A 310 0.55 33.24 31.97
CA ASP A 310 -0.52 34.19 32.30
C ASP A 310 -0.26 34.90 33.63
N ARG A 311 0.20 34.15 34.65
CA ARG A 311 0.65 34.75 35.92
C ARG A 311 1.82 35.69 35.68
N LEU A 312 2.82 35.28 34.90
CA LEU A 312 4.02 36.06 34.63
C LEU A 312 3.69 37.42 34.00
N LYS A 313 2.73 37.46 33.06
CA LYS A 313 2.25 38.70 32.40
C LYS A 313 1.61 39.69 33.38
N GLY A 314 1.06 39.22 34.50
CA GLY A 314 0.47 40.07 35.54
C GLY A 314 1.47 40.62 36.57
N CYS A 315 2.71 40.12 36.60
CA CYS A 315 3.67 40.45 37.65
C CYS A 315 4.37 41.80 37.42
N THR A 316 4.10 42.78 38.28
CA THR A 316 4.78 44.10 38.28
C THR A 316 5.89 44.21 39.33
N ASN A 317 5.89 43.34 40.35
CA ASN A 317 6.93 43.28 41.36
C ASN A 317 8.15 42.48 40.88
N ARG A 318 9.37 43.03 41.05
CA ARG A 318 10.62 42.39 40.59
C ARG A 318 10.88 41.02 41.22
N TYR A 319 10.65 40.88 42.52
CA TYR A 319 10.86 39.63 43.24
C TYR A 319 9.89 38.55 42.74
N GLU A 320 8.63 38.93 42.53
CA GLU A 320 7.61 38.03 41.99
C GLU A 320 7.92 37.60 40.54
N ARG A 321 8.32 38.54 39.67
CA ARG A 321 8.74 38.22 38.29
C ARG A 321 9.85 37.18 38.25
N ARG A 322 10.86 37.30 39.13
CA ARG A 322 11.97 36.36 39.20
C ARG A 322 11.50 34.97 39.60
N ASN A 323 10.70 34.86 40.65
CA ASN A 323 10.19 33.56 41.11
C ASN A 323 9.33 32.87 40.04
N VAL A 324 8.41 33.59 39.41
CA VAL A 324 7.54 33.02 38.36
C VAL A 324 8.35 32.68 37.10
N SER A 325 9.38 33.46 36.77
CA SER A 325 10.30 33.15 35.66
C SER A 325 11.08 31.87 35.92
N ASP A 326 11.55 31.65 37.14
CA ASP A 326 12.27 30.43 37.53
C ASP A 326 11.35 29.20 37.52
N ASP A 327 10.08 29.36 37.90
CA ASP A 327 9.07 28.30 37.75
C ASP A 327 8.79 27.99 36.27
N LEU A 328 8.68 29.02 35.41
CA LEU A 328 8.50 28.83 33.98
C LEU A 328 9.69 28.09 33.35
N LYS A 329 10.94 28.40 33.75
CA LYS A 329 12.15 27.71 33.26
C LYS A 329 12.10 26.20 33.56
N LYS A 330 11.61 25.80 34.75
CA LYS A 330 11.43 24.37 35.11
C LYS A 330 10.35 23.70 34.27
N ILE A 331 9.21 24.38 34.07
CA ILE A 331 8.11 23.85 33.26
C ILE A 331 8.54 23.72 31.79
N LEU A 332 9.31 24.68 31.27
CA LEU A 332 9.87 24.64 29.91
C LEU A 332 10.77 23.43 29.69
N GLU A 333 11.58 23.06 30.68
CA GLU A 333 12.40 21.86 30.62
C GLU A 333 11.53 20.61 30.43
N ALA A 334 10.53 20.43 31.32
CA ALA A 334 9.59 19.31 31.22
C ALA A 334 8.81 19.30 29.90
N TYR A 335 8.40 20.48 29.42
CA TYR A 335 7.70 20.63 28.14
C TYR A 335 8.59 20.19 26.98
N SER A 336 9.82 20.71 26.91
CA SER A 336 10.75 20.37 25.85
C SER A 336 11.13 18.88 25.84
N GLN A 337 11.31 18.26 27.00
CA GLN A 337 11.56 16.82 27.12
C GLN A 337 10.37 16.01 26.62
N ALA A 338 9.15 16.33 27.07
CA ALA A 338 7.94 15.63 26.62
C ALA A 338 7.71 15.79 25.11
N THR A 339 7.92 17.00 24.57
CA THR A 339 7.81 17.27 23.13
C THR A 339 8.88 16.54 22.31
N THR A 340 10.11 16.44 22.83
CA THR A 340 11.17 15.65 22.20
C THR A 340 10.78 14.17 22.12
N GLN A 341 10.20 13.60 23.18
CA GLN A 341 9.72 12.20 23.18
C GLN A 341 8.61 11.95 22.15
N VAL A 342 7.71 12.92 21.96
CA VAL A 342 6.69 12.87 20.89
C VAL A 342 7.35 12.91 19.51
N GLY A 343 8.37 13.76 19.34
CA GLY A 343 9.22 13.79 18.14
C GLY A 343 9.85 12.43 17.87
N MET A 344 10.52 11.85 18.86
CA MET A 344 11.19 10.55 18.76
C MET A 344 10.23 9.44 18.32
N ALA A 345 9.06 9.36 18.93
CA ALA A 345 8.03 8.41 18.52
C ALA A 345 7.58 8.61 17.06
N SER A 346 7.49 9.86 16.61
CA SER A 346 7.17 10.17 15.21
C SER A 346 8.29 9.73 14.26
N GLY A 347 9.55 10.01 14.62
CA GLY A 347 10.74 9.62 13.89
C GLY A 347 10.83 8.11 13.69
N ILE A 348 10.68 7.34 14.78
CA ILE A 348 10.67 5.87 14.74
C ILE A 348 9.56 5.36 13.81
N SER A 349 8.34 5.92 13.90
CA SER A 349 7.22 5.45 13.05
C SER A 349 7.45 5.73 11.57
N LEU A 350 7.94 6.93 11.22
CA LEU A 350 8.20 7.31 9.83
C LEU A 350 9.34 6.49 9.23
N GLU A 351 10.43 6.29 9.97
CA GLU A 351 11.59 5.54 9.50
C GLU A 351 11.22 4.07 9.22
N ASN A 352 10.41 3.47 10.09
CA ASN A 352 9.86 2.13 9.87
C ASN A 352 9.00 2.04 8.62
N LYS A 353 8.15 3.04 8.35
CA LYS A 353 7.34 3.08 7.13
C LYS A 353 8.20 3.21 5.88
N GLN A 354 9.28 3.98 5.94
CA GLN A 354 10.23 4.10 4.84
C GLN A 354 10.88 2.75 4.53
N TRP A 355 11.32 2.00 5.55
CA TRP A 355 11.91 0.67 5.36
C TRP A 355 10.91 -0.36 4.83
N MET A 356 9.66 -0.37 5.30
CA MET A 356 8.60 -1.20 4.71
C MET A 356 8.42 -0.91 3.22
N GLY A 357 8.34 0.37 2.84
CA GLY A 357 8.22 0.76 1.43
C GLY A 357 9.39 0.28 0.58
N MET A 358 10.61 0.29 1.13
CA MET A 358 11.78 -0.21 0.41
C MET A 358 11.79 -1.74 0.28
N LEU A 359 11.39 -2.50 1.31
CA LEU A 359 11.21 -3.95 1.19
C LEU A 359 10.14 -4.29 0.15
N ASP A 360 9.01 -3.59 0.16
CA ASP A 360 7.91 -3.85 -0.77
C ASP A 360 8.38 -3.66 -2.23
N GLN A 361 9.19 -2.62 -2.49
CA GLN A 361 9.80 -2.39 -3.81
C GLN A 361 10.81 -3.48 -4.21
N LEU A 362 11.68 -3.90 -3.29
CA LEU A 362 12.65 -4.96 -3.56
C LEU A 362 11.96 -6.32 -3.75
N GLY A 363 10.87 -6.60 -3.02
CA GLY A 363 10.04 -7.79 -3.15
C GLY A 363 9.46 -7.97 -4.55
N VAL A 364 8.96 -6.88 -5.13
CA VAL A 364 8.46 -6.87 -6.51
C VAL A 364 9.58 -7.15 -7.51
N ALA A 365 10.78 -6.61 -7.31
CA ALA A 365 11.91 -6.80 -8.22
C ALA A 365 12.50 -8.24 -8.19
N ALA A 366 12.37 -8.95 -7.07
CA ALA A 366 12.93 -10.29 -6.88
C ALA A 366 11.97 -11.44 -7.24
N GLY A 367 10.68 -11.15 -7.49
CA GLY A 367 9.65 -12.17 -7.69
C GLY A 367 9.94 -13.13 -8.83
N GLY A 368 9.85 -14.44 -8.53
CA GLY A 368 9.69 -15.50 -9.53
C GLY A 368 10.99 -16.13 -10.06
N GLN A 369 12.18 -15.75 -9.60
CA GLN A 369 13.43 -16.28 -10.17
C GLN A 369 13.68 -17.77 -9.86
N GLU A 370 13.56 -18.23 -8.61
CA GLU A 370 13.74 -19.66 -8.31
C GLU A 370 12.51 -20.48 -8.72
N ALA A 371 11.31 -19.88 -8.69
CA ALA A 371 10.10 -20.51 -9.23
C ALA A 371 10.24 -20.84 -10.72
N LEU A 372 10.75 -19.89 -11.52
CA LEU A 372 11.03 -20.11 -12.95
C LEU A 372 12.11 -21.19 -13.15
N LYS A 373 13.15 -21.20 -12.32
CA LYS A 373 14.20 -22.22 -12.39
C LYS A 373 13.66 -23.62 -12.07
N LEU A 374 12.92 -23.79 -10.97
CA LEU A 374 12.29 -25.05 -10.59
C LEU A 374 11.27 -25.54 -11.62
N MET A 375 10.50 -24.62 -12.21
CA MET A 375 9.59 -24.96 -13.32
C MET A 375 10.36 -25.45 -14.55
N ASN A 376 11.45 -24.78 -14.93
CA ASN A 376 12.28 -25.19 -16.06
C ASN A 376 12.95 -26.55 -15.81
N GLU A 377 13.44 -26.81 -14.59
CA GLU A 377 14.02 -28.11 -14.20
C GLU A 377 12.98 -29.23 -14.24
N ALA A 378 11.76 -28.99 -13.76
CA ALA A 378 10.66 -29.96 -13.81
C ALA A 378 10.18 -30.23 -15.26
N LEU A 379 10.17 -29.21 -16.12
CA LEU A 379 9.84 -29.36 -17.54
C LEU A 379 10.93 -30.12 -18.30
N MET A 380 12.21 -29.92 -17.97
CA MET A 380 13.34 -30.65 -18.57
C MET A 380 13.50 -32.08 -18.03
N GLY A 381 13.07 -32.36 -16.80
CA GLY A 381 13.08 -33.70 -16.20
C GLY A 381 12.05 -34.68 -16.79
N ASN A 382 11.08 -34.19 -17.57
CA ASN A 382 10.02 -34.98 -18.19
C ASN A 382 10.27 -35.33 -19.66
N VAL A 383 11.46 -35.08 -20.22
CA VAL A 383 11.83 -35.61 -21.54
C VAL A 383 12.15 -37.11 -21.39
N PRO A 384 11.36 -38.04 -21.96
CA PRO A 384 11.69 -39.45 -21.92
C PRO A 384 13.03 -39.63 -22.64
N VAL A 385 14.00 -40.21 -21.93
CA VAL A 385 15.25 -40.69 -22.51
C VAL A 385 14.93 -41.97 -23.31
N GLU A 386 14.26 -41.82 -24.44
CA GLU A 386 14.23 -42.83 -25.49
C GLU A 386 14.21 -42.10 -26.84
N LEU A 387 15.42 -41.92 -27.38
CA LEU A 387 15.76 -41.98 -28.81
C LEU A 387 17.30 -41.89 -28.90
N GLN A 388 17.95 -43.03 -28.69
CA GLN A 388 19.24 -43.37 -29.31
C GLN A 388 19.05 -44.59 -30.19
#